data_AF-A0A423NMD1-F1
#
_entry.id   AF-A0A423NMD1-F1
#
_cell.length_a   1.000
_cell.length_b   1.000
_cell.length_c   1.000
_cell.angle_alpha   90.00
_cell.angle_beta   90.00
_cell.angle_gamma   90.00
#
_symmetry.space_group_name_H-M   'P 1'
#
loop_
_entity.id
_entity.type
_entity.pdbx_description
1 polymer ?
#
loop_
_entity_poly.entity_id
_entity_poly.type
_entity_poly.pdbx_seq_one_letter_code
_entity_poly.pdbx_strand_id
1 'polypeptide(L)'
;MNVSFGQIYPEIDTDFNFTNTILIELRNRINSANQSFSDYENIFKTRNFSTNFIISATKKNNKLTIDGPTILKKDMSIEFVFHIPHKNISDFTKEMIYALDFIEEGLRLTFKKNHADADEITTIVNDIKNLIQADPDKYRKWTK
;
A
#
# COMPACT_ATOMS: atom_id res chain seq x y z
N MET A 1 15.41 -3.63 1.70
CA MET A 1 14.03 -3.82 2.20
C MET A 1 13.19 -4.38 1.08
N ASN A 2 12.31 -5.34 1.35
CA ASN A 2 11.37 -5.85 0.37
C ASN A 2 9.94 -5.48 0.78
N VAL A 3 9.29 -4.65 -0.01
CA VAL A 3 7.91 -4.24 0.20
C VAL A 3 6.97 -5.29 -0.37
N SER A 4 5.86 -5.55 0.32
CA SER A 4 4.74 -6.34 -0.18
C SER A 4 3.41 -5.73 0.26
N PHE A 5 2.33 -6.13 -0.42
CA PHE A 5 0.98 -5.65 -0.13
C PHE A 5 0.05 -6.83 0.14
N GLY A 6 -0.73 -6.72 1.21
CA GLY A 6 -1.80 -7.64 1.57
C GLY A 6 -3.15 -6.93 1.63
N GLN A 7 -4.22 -7.69 1.75
CA GLN A 7 -5.59 -7.16 1.91
C GLN A 7 -6.30 -7.91 3.04
N ILE A 8 -6.95 -7.18 3.95
CA ILE A 8 -7.80 -7.74 5.01
C ILE A 8 -9.05 -6.88 5.14
N TYR A 9 -10.23 -7.47 4.89
CA TYR A 9 -11.52 -6.78 4.98
C TYR A 9 -12.38 -7.42 6.07
N PRO A 10 -12.33 -6.89 7.31
CA PRO A 10 -13.02 -7.51 8.45
C PRO A 10 -14.51 -7.15 8.54
N GLU A 11 -14.93 -6.05 7.90
CA GLU A 11 -16.31 -5.57 7.90
C GLU A 11 -17.06 -6.11 6.66
N ILE A 12 -18.29 -6.60 6.84
CA ILE A 12 -19.13 -7.11 5.73
C ILE A 12 -19.43 -5.99 4.74
N ASP A 13 -19.36 -6.29 3.43
CA ASP A 13 -19.59 -5.37 2.31
C ASP A 13 -18.78 -4.07 2.47
N THR A 14 -17.51 -4.22 2.85
CA THR A 14 -16.59 -3.14 3.15
C THR A 14 -15.21 -3.52 2.63
N ASP A 15 -15.12 -3.56 1.30
CA ASP A 15 -13.92 -3.92 0.57
C ASP A 15 -13.69 -2.98 -0.62
N PHE A 16 -12.53 -3.12 -1.25
CA PHE A 16 -12.20 -2.47 -2.50
C PHE A 16 -11.81 -3.56 -3.50
N ASN A 17 -12.11 -3.35 -4.79
CA ASN A 17 -11.81 -4.31 -5.84
C ASN A 17 -10.32 -4.33 -6.26
N PHE A 18 -9.39 -4.19 -5.31
CA PHE A 18 -7.96 -4.29 -5.58
C PHE A 18 -7.61 -5.69 -6.10
N THR A 19 -7.16 -5.74 -7.35
CA THR A 19 -6.62 -6.95 -7.95
C THR A 19 -5.14 -7.10 -7.59
N ASN A 20 -4.65 -8.34 -7.65
CA ASN A 20 -3.21 -8.58 -7.53
C ASN A 20 -2.39 -7.89 -8.64
N THR A 21 -2.98 -7.63 -9.81
CA THR A 21 -2.34 -6.86 -10.89
C THR A 21 -1.91 -5.47 -10.41
N ILE A 22 -2.78 -4.76 -9.68
CA ILE A 22 -2.45 -3.44 -9.12
C ILE A 22 -1.41 -3.57 -8.00
N LEU A 23 -1.58 -4.55 -7.11
CA LEU A 23 -0.66 -4.76 -6.00
C LEU A 23 0.75 -5.14 -6.45
N ILE A 24 0.87 -5.94 -7.53
CA ILE A 24 2.16 -6.30 -8.13
C ILE A 24 2.84 -5.07 -8.73
N GLU A 25 2.10 -4.18 -9.40
CA GLU A 25 2.68 -2.93 -9.93
C GLU A 25 3.20 -2.02 -8.81
N LEU A 26 2.40 -1.81 -7.75
CA LEU A 26 2.83 -1.07 -6.56
C LEU A 26 4.10 -1.68 -5.97
N ARG A 27 4.08 -3.00 -5.71
CA ARG A 27 5.21 -3.75 -5.17
C ARG A 27 6.47 -3.58 -5.99
N ASN A 28 6.38 -3.85 -7.29
CA ASN A 28 7.54 -3.87 -8.17
C ASN A 28 8.16 -2.47 -8.30
N ARG A 29 7.34 -1.43 -8.44
CA ARG A 29 7.82 -0.04 -8.57
C ARG A 29 8.48 0.45 -7.29
N ILE A 30 7.85 0.22 -6.14
CA ILE A 30 8.42 0.62 -4.84
C ILE A 30 9.71 -0.16 -4.54
N ASN A 31 9.77 -1.45 -4.85
CA ASN A 31 11.01 -2.22 -4.65
C ASN A 31 12.13 -1.81 -5.61
N SER A 32 11.79 -1.35 -6.82
CA SER A 32 12.77 -0.86 -7.80
C SER A 32 13.44 0.44 -7.37
N ALA A 33 12.75 1.25 -6.54
CA ALA A 33 13.32 2.44 -5.92
C ALA A 33 14.44 2.13 -4.91
N ASN A 34 14.57 0.87 -4.48
CA ASN A 34 15.63 0.38 -3.58
C ASN A 34 15.77 1.21 -2.29
N GLN A 35 14.64 1.72 -1.78
CA GLN A 35 14.58 2.44 -0.53
C GLN A 35 14.65 1.49 0.68
N SER A 36 14.89 2.04 1.86
CA SER A 36 14.94 1.28 3.10
C SER A 36 14.60 2.16 4.30
N PHE A 37 14.02 1.56 5.33
CA PHE A 37 13.70 2.23 6.58
C PHE A 37 14.87 2.12 7.56
N SER A 38 15.62 3.21 7.73
CA SER A 38 16.88 3.24 8.51
C SER A 38 16.72 2.74 9.94
N ASP A 39 15.58 3.05 10.57
CA ASP A 39 15.32 2.71 11.97
C ASP A 39 15.28 1.19 12.18
N TYR A 40 14.82 0.43 11.20
CA TYR A 40 14.74 -1.03 11.29
C TYR A 40 15.97 -1.74 10.77
N GLU A 41 16.80 -1.08 9.95
CA GLU A 41 18.14 -1.61 9.63
C GLU A 41 18.95 -1.83 10.91
N ASN A 42 18.82 -0.93 11.88
CA ASN A 42 19.45 -1.05 13.20
C ASN A 42 18.83 -2.17 14.06
N ILE A 43 17.51 -2.33 14.01
CA ILE A 43 16.79 -3.36 14.78
C ILE A 43 17.13 -4.77 14.26
N PHE A 44 17.10 -4.96 12.94
CA PHE A 44 17.36 -6.26 12.32
C PHE A 44 18.83 -6.52 12.02
N LYS A 45 19.69 -5.49 12.15
CA LYS A 45 21.12 -5.55 11.80
C LYS A 45 21.36 -5.94 10.33
N THR A 46 20.42 -5.59 9.46
CA THR A 46 20.47 -5.89 8.03
C THR A 46 19.57 -4.93 7.25
N ARG A 47 19.91 -4.67 6.00
CA ARG A 47 19.02 -3.99 5.03
C ARG A 47 18.02 -4.96 4.39
N ASN A 48 18.22 -6.26 4.60
CA ASN A 48 17.39 -7.33 4.04
C ASN A 48 16.31 -7.75 5.05
N PHE A 49 15.26 -6.94 5.14
CA PHE A 49 14.03 -7.22 5.89
C PHE A 49 12.82 -6.91 5.00
N SER A 50 11.65 -7.39 5.41
CA SER A 50 10.40 -7.18 4.68
C SER A 50 9.54 -6.08 5.31
N THR A 51 8.79 -5.35 4.49
CA THR A 51 7.77 -4.41 4.94
C THR A 51 6.46 -4.72 4.24
N ASN A 52 5.45 -5.08 5.01
CA ASN A 52 4.16 -5.51 4.52
C ASN A 52 3.13 -4.42 4.81
N PHE A 53 2.54 -3.86 3.75
CA PHE A 53 1.42 -2.93 3.87
C PHE A 53 0.12 -3.68 3.66
N ILE A 54 -0.74 -3.67 4.67
CA ILE A 54 -2.04 -4.35 4.64
C ILE A 54 -3.10 -3.30 4.36
N ILE A 55 -3.81 -3.46 3.25
CA ILE A 55 -4.94 -2.63 2.87
C ILE A 55 -6.18 -3.18 3.57
N SER A 56 -6.88 -2.30 4.29
CA SER A 56 -8.13 -2.57 4.98
C SER A 56 -9.12 -1.46 4.65
N ALA A 57 -10.40 -1.74 4.81
CA ALA A 57 -11.46 -0.77 4.66
C ALA A 57 -12.31 -0.72 5.93
N THR A 58 -12.77 0.48 6.30
CA THR A 58 -13.62 0.67 7.49
C THR A 58 -14.70 1.71 7.26
N LYS A 59 -15.90 1.47 7.80
CA LYS A 59 -17.01 2.43 7.84
C LYS A 59 -16.94 3.36 9.06
N LYS A 60 -16.06 3.07 10.04
CA LYS A 60 -16.02 3.78 11.33
C LYS A 60 -15.38 5.16 11.25
N ASN A 61 -14.40 5.33 10.36
CA ASN A 61 -13.60 6.55 10.26
C ASN A 61 -13.76 7.20 8.88
N ASN A 62 -13.71 8.53 8.83
CA ASN A 62 -13.76 9.31 7.60
C ASN A 62 -12.38 9.77 7.10
N LYS A 63 -11.31 9.34 7.77
CA LYS A 63 -9.91 9.61 7.42
C LYS A 63 -9.11 8.31 7.46
N LEU A 64 -8.00 8.28 6.73
CA LEU A 64 -7.03 7.20 6.82
C LEU A 64 -6.58 7.03 8.27
N THR A 65 -6.55 5.79 8.73
CA THR A 65 -5.92 5.42 10.00
C THR A 65 -4.82 4.41 9.71
N ILE A 66 -3.66 4.56 10.34
CA ILE A 66 -2.50 3.67 10.14
C ILE A 66 -2.18 2.99 11.45
N ASP A 67 -2.31 1.67 11.50
CA ASP A 67 -1.83 0.86 12.63
C ASP A 67 -0.43 0.33 12.33
N GLY A 68 0.39 0.23 13.37
CA GLY A 68 1.77 -0.25 13.29
C GLY A 68 2.81 0.82 13.68
N PRO A 69 4.11 0.48 13.58
CA PRO A 69 4.64 -0.78 13.07
C PRO A 69 4.36 -1.96 14.00
N THR A 70 3.95 -3.09 13.44
CA THR A 70 4.05 -4.39 14.12
C THR A 70 5.37 -5.03 13.70
N ILE A 71 6.29 -5.24 14.64
CA ILE A 71 7.61 -5.79 14.36
C ILE A 71 7.59 -7.30 14.59
N LEU A 72 7.74 -8.09 13.52
CA LEU A 72 7.84 -9.53 13.57
C LEU A 72 9.33 -9.93 13.52
N LYS A 73 9.97 -9.95 14.69
CA LYS A 73 11.42 -10.16 14.80
C LYS A 73 11.92 -11.48 14.20
N LYS A 74 11.13 -12.55 14.31
CA LYS A 74 11.52 -13.87 13.79
C LYS A 74 11.54 -13.92 12.27
N ASP A 75 10.62 -13.19 11.64
CA ASP A 75 10.45 -13.16 10.19
C ASP A 75 11.20 -12.00 9.54
N MET A 76 11.89 -11.18 10.34
CA MET A 76 12.53 -9.93 9.92
C MET A 76 11.58 -9.09 9.07
N SER A 77 10.37 -8.89 9.58
CA SER A 77 9.33 -8.17 8.86
C SER A 77 8.65 -7.12 9.75
N ILE A 78 8.10 -6.12 9.08
CA ILE A 78 7.36 -5.01 9.68
C ILE A 78 6.02 -4.94 8.98
N GLU A 79 4.95 -4.79 9.74
CA GLU A 79 3.59 -4.65 9.21
C GLU A 79 3.00 -3.28 9.56
N PHE A 80 2.34 -2.70 8.56
CA PHE A 80 1.49 -1.53 8.71
C PHE A 80 0.12 -1.84 8.13
N VAL A 81 -0.94 -1.46 8.83
CA VAL A 81 -2.32 -1.62 8.35
C VAL A 81 -2.90 -0.26 8.02
N PHE A 82 -3.33 -0.08 6.78
CA PHE A 82 -3.99 1.12 6.30
C PHE A 82 -5.50 0.89 6.32
N HIS A 83 -6.18 1.51 7.27
CA HIS A 83 -7.64 1.52 7.35
C HIS A 83 -8.18 2.67 6.53
N ILE A 84 -8.55 2.37 5.29
CA ILE A 84 -9.08 3.33 4.34
C ILE A 84 -10.58 3.52 4.61
N PRO A 85 -11.08 4.77 4.68
CA PRO A 85 -12.51 5.03 4.75
C PRO A 85 -13.24 4.36 3.58
N HIS A 86 -14.21 3.52 3.87
CA HIS A 86 -14.94 2.85 2.80
C HIS A 86 -15.91 3.82 2.12
N LYS A 87 -15.96 3.75 0.79
CA LYS A 87 -16.91 4.48 -0.03
C LYS A 87 -17.38 3.60 -1.17
N ASN A 88 -18.69 3.44 -1.29
CA ASN A 88 -19.27 2.68 -2.39
C ASN A 88 -19.15 3.47 -3.71
N ILE A 89 -18.31 3.00 -4.62
CA ILE A 89 -18.03 3.62 -5.92
C ILE A 89 -18.21 2.55 -6.99
N SER A 90 -19.23 2.71 -7.85
CA SER A 90 -19.55 1.69 -8.87
C SER A 90 -18.58 1.65 -10.05
N ASP A 91 -17.88 2.74 -10.32
CA ASP A 91 -16.87 2.81 -11.37
C ASP A 91 -15.51 2.36 -10.85
N PHE A 92 -14.99 1.27 -11.41
CA PHE A 92 -13.71 0.68 -11.01
C PHE A 92 -12.56 1.70 -11.00
N THR A 93 -12.45 2.52 -12.04
CA THR A 93 -11.35 3.49 -12.16
C THR A 93 -11.43 4.52 -11.04
N LYS A 94 -12.62 5.06 -10.77
CA LYS A 94 -12.85 6.00 -9.66
C LYS A 94 -12.62 5.35 -8.29
N GLU A 95 -13.02 4.09 -8.12
CA GLU A 95 -12.78 3.34 -6.88
C GLU A 95 -11.29 3.16 -6.63
N MET A 96 -10.54 2.75 -7.65
CA MET A 96 -9.10 2.56 -7.55
C MET A 96 -8.36 3.88 -7.31
N ILE A 97 -8.72 4.97 -8.00
CA ILE A 97 -8.12 6.28 -7.74
C ILE A 97 -8.37 6.70 -6.29
N TYR A 98 -9.61 6.59 -5.82
CA TYR A 98 -9.98 6.91 -4.44
C TYR A 98 -9.16 6.13 -3.41
N ALA A 99 -9.04 4.82 -3.58
CA ALA A 99 -8.29 4.00 -2.64
C ALA A 99 -6.77 4.24 -2.76
N LEU A 100 -6.25 4.48 -3.97
CA LEU A 100 -4.84 4.81 -4.21
C LEU A 100 -4.44 6.17 -3.64
N ASP A 101 -5.34 7.16 -3.59
CA ASP A 101 -5.09 8.43 -2.90
C ASP A 101 -4.78 8.21 -1.41
N PHE A 102 -5.54 7.31 -0.75
CA PHE A 102 -5.29 6.96 0.65
C PHE A 102 -4.06 6.07 0.83
N ILE A 103 -3.79 5.15 -0.09
CA ILE A 103 -2.55 4.36 -0.07
C ILE A 103 -1.34 5.28 -0.24
N GLU A 104 -1.40 6.26 -1.13
CA GLU A 104 -0.36 7.28 -1.28
C GLU A 104 -0.12 8.02 0.03
N GLU A 105 -1.18 8.56 0.64
CA GLU A 105 -1.10 9.23 1.94
C GLU A 105 -0.42 8.34 2.99
N GLY A 106 -0.85 7.07 3.11
CA GLY A 106 -0.32 6.11 4.07
C GLY A 106 1.15 5.76 3.84
N LEU A 107 1.51 5.52 2.58
CA LEU A 107 2.90 5.25 2.19
C LEU A 107 3.78 6.46 2.45
N ARG A 108 3.38 7.67 2.04
CA ARG A 108 4.17 8.89 2.27
C ARG A 108 4.41 9.16 3.74
N LEU A 109 3.36 9.05 4.57
CA LEU A 109 3.48 9.22 6.02
C LEU A 109 4.42 8.18 6.62
N THR A 110 4.32 6.92 6.19
CA THR A 110 5.18 5.83 6.68
C THR A 110 6.63 6.02 6.23
N PHE A 111 6.88 6.28 4.96
CA PHE A 111 8.21 6.48 4.41
C PHE A 111 8.90 7.68 5.06
N LYS A 112 8.21 8.82 5.15
CA LYS A 112 8.73 10.02 5.81
C LYS A 112 9.06 9.78 7.28
N LYS A 113 8.18 9.08 8.01
CA LYS A 113 8.38 8.76 9.44
C LYS A 113 9.59 7.86 9.67
N ASN A 114 9.92 7.00 8.70
CA ASN A 114 11.03 6.07 8.78
C ASN A 114 12.24 6.50 7.92
N HIS A 115 12.38 7.82 7.68
CA HIS A 115 13.52 8.44 7.01
C HIS A 115 13.83 7.92 5.59
N ALA A 116 12.78 7.54 4.85
CA ALA A 116 12.84 7.17 3.44
C ALA A 116 12.24 8.27 2.53
N ASP A 117 12.48 8.18 1.22
CA ASP A 117 12.03 9.18 0.25
C ASP A 117 10.52 9.06 -0.02
N ALA A 118 9.77 10.03 0.50
CA ALA A 118 8.32 10.10 0.38
C ALA A 118 7.84 10.81 -0.90
N ASP A 119 8.71 11.49 -1.65
CA ASP A 119 8.31 12.20 -2.88
C ASP A 119 8.32 11.25 -4.09
N GLU A 120 9.22 10.27 -4.10
CA GLU A 120 9.21 9.18 -5.07
C GLU A 120 7.91 8.36 -5.01
N ILE A 121 7.31 8.20 -3.82
CA ILE A 121 6.03 7.52 -3.63
C ILE A 121 4.90 8.20 -4.39
N THR A 122 4.81 9.53 -4.35
CA THR A 122 3.79 10.27 -5.12
C THR A 122 3.93 9.99 -6.61
N THR A 123 5.15 10.00 -7.14
CA THR A 123 5.41 9.70 -8.55
C THR A 123 4.94 8.30 -8.91
N ILE A 124 5.34 7.29 -8.12
CA ILE A 124 4.97 5.89 -8.35
C ILE A 124 3.45 5.70 -8.35
N VAL A 125 2.75 6.26 -7.36
CA VAL A 125 1.30 6.07 -7.25
C VAL A 125 0.55 6.80 -8.37
N ASN A 126 0.99 8.01 -8.76
CA ASN A 126 0.40 8.73 -9.88
C ASN A 126 0.58 8.00 -11.21
N ASP A 127 1.75 7.41 -11.45
CA ASP A 127 1.97 6.57 -12.64
C ASP A 127 0.99 5.40 -12.70
N ILE A 128 0.74 4.74 -11.56
CA ILE A 128 -0.20 3.61 -11.49
C ILE A 128 -1.63 4.09 -11.73
N LYS A 129 -2.04 5.22 -11.14
CA LYS A 129 -3.36 5.83 -11.41
C LYS A 129 -3.54 6.11 -12.91
N ASN A 130 -2.52 6.67 -13.56
CA ASN A 130 -2.53 6.95 -15.01
C ASN A 130 -2.64 5.66 -15.84
N LEU A 131 -1.93 4.60 -15.46
CA LEU A 131 -2.02 3.31 -16.14
C LEU A 131 -3.42 2.68 -16.00
N ILE A 132 -4.03 2.77 -14.82
CA ILE A 132 -5.40 2.28 -14.60
C ILE A 132 -6.40 3.08 -15.44
N GLN A 133 -6.25 4.41 -15.51
CA GLN A 133 -7.09 5.24 -16.37
C GLN A 133 -6.93 4.90 -17.86
N ALA A 134 -5.72 4.58 -18.30
CA ALA A 134 -5.44 4.26 -19.69
C ALA A 134 -5.99 2.88 -20.11
N ASP A 135 -5.97 1.89 -19.23
CA ASP A 135 -6.44 0.52 -19.51
C ASP A 135 -7.13 -0.12 -18.29
N PRO A 136 -8.37 0.30 -17.94
CA PRO A 136 -9.08 -0.22 -16.77
C PRO A 136 -9.31 -1.74 -16.82
N ASP A 137 -9.50 -2.29 -18.02
CA ASP A 137 -9.82 -3.71 -18.21
C ASP A 137 -8.65 -4.64 -17.90
N LYS A 138 -7.42 -4.20 -18.17
CA LYS A 138 -6.21 -4.91 -17.72
C LYS A 138 -6.16 -4.97 -16.20
N TYR A 139 -6.37 -3.83 -15.53
CA TYR A 139 -6.20 -3.72 -14.08
C TYR A 139 -7.36 -4.32 -13.28
N ARG A 140 -8.54 -4.48 -13.91
CA ARG A 140 -9.68 -5.18 -13.31
C ARG A 140 -9.51 -6.71 -13.27
N LYS A 141 -8.56 -7.27 -14.01
CA LYS A 141 -8.32 -8.72 -14.06
C LYS A 141 -7.27 -9.14 -13.04
N TRP A 142 -7.42 -10.34 -12.50
CA TRP A 142 -6.39 -10.99 -11.70
C TRP A 142 -5.35 -11.61 -12.64
N THR A 143 -4.06 -11.29 -12.45
CA THR A 143 -2.96 -11.94 -13.17
C THR A 143 -2.56 -13.25 -12.49
N LYS A 144 -2.15 -14.26 -13.26
CA LYS A 144 -1.66 -15.54 -12.73
C LYS A 144 -0.22 -15.44 -12.25
#